data_AF-A0AAD8A697-F1
#
_entry.id   AF-A0AAD8A697-F1
#
_cell.length_a   1.000
_cell.length_b   1.000
_cell.length_c   1.000
_cell.angle_alpha   90.00
_cell.angle_beta   90.00
_cell.angle_gamma   90.00
#
_symmetry.space_group_name_H-M   'P 1'
#
loop_
_entity.id
_entity.type
_entity.pdbx_description
1 polymer ?
#
loop_
_entity_poly.entity_id
_entity_poly.type
_entity_poly.pdbx_seq_one_letter_code
_entity_poly.pdbx_strand_id
1 'polypeptide(L)'
;LTLRQGINDQYYNNEYKPNTPYNTYVYNNRRYGTDYENRGQTDQDPYNRGRYGDPYNRGGYGTDGRYQDTLAGVPQPGVMARWRPDLQGKQRPESLEQFKRDGYIYVSTSYFNKVQGFKVNLYDNPDPRSGYRPGSTPVDKIMGTVTVFLGVPYAMPPVNEGRFRPPRRHLGAQLIQAVDFGPACPQPVHNIGATKGIRTMDEDCLYLNIYTPSTASGLAQKYPIMFYIHGGEFVKGASNLFPGHVMAAFYEVVVVTINYRLGALGFLSTGDADSPGNYGILDQAMALQWVYDNIEAFNGDRDKITLFGPGAGAASAGLLMVAPRTRQFVNKVIAQ
;
A
#
# COMPACT_ATOMS: atom_id res chain seq x y z
N LEU A 1 44.31 -22.05 27.95
CA LEU A 1 45.60 -21.43 27.58
C LEU A 1 45.48 -20.99 26.12
N THR A 2 44.95 -19.77 25.92
CA THR A 2 45.63 -18.52 25.48
C THR A 2 45.55 -18.37 23.95
N LEU A 3 44.59 -17.62 23.40
CA LEU A 3 44.53 -16.15 23.20
C LEU A 3 45.57 -15.58 22.22
N ARG A 4 45.06 -14.97 21.12
CA ARG A 4 45.33 -13.62 20.58
C ARG A 4 44.81 -13.54 19.12
N GLN A 5 44.45 -12.41 18.52
CA GLN A 5 43.81 -11.12 18.86
C GLN A 5 43.82 -10.31 17.54
N GLY A 6 42.85 -9.42 17.31
CA GLY A 6 42.94 -8.39 16.25
C GLY A 6 41.67 -8.25 15.40
N ILE A 7 40.98 -7.12 15.24
CA ILE A 7 40.61 -5.95 16.06
C ILE A 7 39.61 -5.16 15.17
N ASN A 8 38.53 -4.69 15.80
CA ASN A 8 37.65 -3.54 15.50
C ASN A 8 37.10 -3.28 14.09
N ASP A 9 35.76 -3.38 13.97
CA ASP A 9 34.95 -2.40 13.23
C ASP A 9 33.80 -1.90 14.12
N GLN A 10 34.01 -0.74 14.73
CA GLN A 10 32.95 0.12 15.26
C GLN A 10 32.91 1.38 14.39
N TYR A 11 31.83 1.56 13.64
CA TYR A 11 31.41 2.89 13.20
C TYR A 11 29.93 3.07 13.51
N TYR A 12 29.70 3.74 14.64
CA TYR A 12 28.48 4.48 14.94
C TYR A 12 28.32 5.60 13.91
N ASN A 13 27.22 5.61 13.16
CA ASN A 13 26.72 6.84 12.54
C ASN A 13 25.49 7.30 13.30
N ASN A 14 25.71 8.31 14.15
CA ASN A 14 24.70 9.17 14.74
C ASN A 14 24.07 10.02 13.62
N GLU A 15 22.88 9.64 13.15
CA GLU A 15 21.96 10.60 12.54
C GLU A 15 21.10 11.21 13.64
N TYR A 16 21.25 12.52 13.82
CA TYR A 16 20.41 13.35 14.66
C TYR A 16 18.95 13.27 14.17
N LYS A 17 18.11 12.50 14.86
CA LYS A 17 16.67 12.44 14.62
C LYS A 17 15.98 13.49 15.50
N PRO A 18 15.12 14.37 14.97
CA PRO A 18 14.23 15.14 15.81
C PRO A 18 13.31 14.18 16.57
N ASN A 19 13.18 14.41 17.88
CA ASN A 19 12.36 13.67 18.83
C ASN A 19 11.06 13.15 18.20
N THR A 20 11.03 11.86 17.89
CA THR A 20 9.79 11.14 17.56
C THR A 20 9.51 10.22 18.73
N PRO A 21 8.33 10.31 19.38
CA PRO A 21 8.01 9.54 20.60
C PRO A 21 7.77 8.04 20.35
N TYR A 22 8.19 7.51 19.20
CA TYR A 22 7.88 6.16 18.75
C TYR A 22 9.17 5.41 18.42
N ASN A 23 9.37 4.28 19.07
CA ASN A 23 10.41 3.34 18.66
C ASN A 23 9.96 2.67 17.37
N THR A 24 10.56 3.06 16.24
CA THR A 24 10.27 2.45 14.94
C THR A 24 11.33 1.44 14.52
N TYR A 25 10.95 0.26 14.08
CA TYR A 25 11.84 -0.74 13.47
C TYR A 25 11.52 -0.94 11.99
N VAL A 26 12.50 -1.38 11.19
CA VAL A 26 12.32 -1.68 9.77
C VAL A 26 12.40 -3.19 9.57
N TYR A 27 11.38 -3.78 8.94
CA TYR A 27 11.34 -5.18 8.54
C TYR A 27 10.92 -5.25 7.06
N ASN A 28 11.69 -5.96 6.22
CA ASN A 28 11.47 -6.06 4.77
C ASN A 28 11.21 -4.70 4.08
N ASN A 29 12.11 -3.72 4.31
CA ASN A 29 12.00 -2.35 3.78
C ASN A 29 10.72 -1.57 4.19
N ARG A 30 9.98 -2.04 5.21
CA ARG A 30 8.79 -1.37 5.76
C ARG A 30 9.01 -1.01 7.22
N ARG A 31 8.56 0.18 7.62
CA ARG A 31 8.73 0.68 8.97
C ARG A 31 7.48 0.41 9.82
N TYR A 32 7.70 -0.10 11.02
CA TYR A 32 6.72 -0.40 12.05
C TYR A 32 7.10 0.37 13.31
N GLY A 33 6.20 0.53 14.30
CA GLY A 33 6.56 1.18 15.58
C GLY A 33 5.74 0.75 16.80
N THR A 34 6.17 1.19 18.00
CA THR A 34 5.52 1.05 19.32
C THR A 34 5.59 2.35 20.16
N ASP A 35 4.55 2.66 20.95
CA ASP A 35 4.44 3.88 21.77
C ASP A 35 5.24 3.73 23.06
N TYR A 36 5.88 4.80 23.51
CA TYR A 36 6.49 4.86 24.83
C TYR A 36 5.83 5.96 25.66
N GLU A 37 4.85 5.60 26.49
CA GLU A 37 4.29 6.53 27.47
C GLU A 37 5.17 6.60 28.74
N ASN A 38 5.68 7.82 28.98
CA ASN A 38 6.27 8.40 30.19
C ASN A 38 6.40 7.53 31.46
N ARG A 39 7.66 7.25 31.87
CA ARG A 39 8.10 7.29 33.27
C ARG A 39 9.26 8.30 33.36
N GLY A 40 9.15 9.24 34.31
CA GLY A 40 9.82 10.54 34.26
C GLY A 40 11.23 10.66 34.86
N GLN A 41 11.66 11.94 34.89
CA GLN A 41 12.82 12.54 35.58
C GLN A 41 14.22 12.09 35.07
N THR A 42 15.25 12.91 34.90
CA THR A 42 15.57 14.33 35.14
C THR A 42 16.92 14.63 34.45
N ASP A 43 17.18 15.92 34.24
CA ASP A 43 18.49 16.59 34.28
C ASP A 43 19.46 16.61 33.07
N GLN A 44 19.66 17.86 32.62
CA GLN A 44 20.93 18.59 32.45
C GLN A 44 21.80 18.36 31.21
N ASP A 45 21.71 19.35 30.31
CA ASP A 45 22.77 19.83 29.42
C ASP A 45 23.86 20.53 30.27
N PRO A 46 25.16 20.32 30.00
CA PRO A 46 25.89 21.38 29.29
C PRO A 46 27.06 20.87 28.42
N TYR A 47 27.34 21.51 27.29
CA TYR A 47 28.65 22.11 26.92
C TYR A 47 28.77 22.41 25.40
N ASN A 48 28.23 23.57 25.03
CA ASN A 48 28.86 24.65 24.26
C ASN A 48 30.27 24.46 23.64
N ARG A 49 30.41 24.72 22.32
CA ARG A 49 31.39 25.60 21.60
C ARG A 49 31.50 25.17 20.11
N GLY A 50 31.10 25.99 19.13
CA GLY A 50 31.96 26.90 18.34
C GLY A 50 32.74 26.15 17.22
N ARG A 51 32.98 26.60 15.98
CA ARG A 51 32.87 27.87 15.24
C ARG A 51 33.46 27.62 13.81
N TYR A 52 32.97 28.29 12.75
CA TYR A 52 33.55 28.46 11.38
C TYR A 52 33.73 27.22 10.48
N GLY A 53 33.58 27.21 9.13
CA GLY A 53 33.24 28.22 8.11
C GLY A 53 33.69 27.73 6.71
N ASP A 54 32.75 27.56 5.78
CA ASP A 54 32.80 27.90 4.33
C ASP A 54 33.76 27.13 3.34
N PRO A 55 33.79 27.41 2.00
CA PRO A 55 32.92 26.95 0.89
C PRO A 55 33.66 26.26 -0.31
N TYR A 56 32.89 25.86 -1.33
CA TYR A 56 33.23 25.52 -2.76
C TYR A 56 33.42 24.05 -3.19
N ASN A 57 32.45 23.51 -3.93
CA ASN A 57 32.57 22.79 -5.23
C ASN A 57 31.19 22.22 -5.63
N ARG A 58 30.40 22.71 -6.60
CA ARG A 58 30.56 22.98 -8.05
C ARG A 58 30.50 21.72 -8.95
N GLY A 59 29.30 21.47 -9.53
CA GLY A 59 29.09 21.14 -10.95
C GLY A 59 28.92 19.67 -11.39
N GLY A 60 27.94 19.42 -12.27
CA GLY A 60 27.94 18.27 -13.20
C GLY A 60 26.57 17.75 -13.66
N TYR A 61 26.10 18.16 -14.85
CA TYR A 61 24.89 17.69 -15.56
C TYR A 61 25.23 16.69 -16.69
N GLY A 62 24.28 15.78 -17.02
CA GLY A 62 24.18 15.02 -18.28
C GLY A 62 23.51 13.64 -18.07
N THR A 63 22.72 13.01 -18.95
CA THR A 63 22.06 13.30 -20.25
C THR A 63 21.03 12.17 -20.53
N ASP A 64 19.91 12.51 -21.18
CA ASP A 64 19.03 11.78 -22.13
C ASP A 64 18.61 10.29 -21.98
N GLY A 65 17.31 10.07 -22.26
CA GLY A 65 16.71 8.76 -22.56
C GLY A 65 15.20 8.83 -22.82
N ARG A 66 14.79 9.15 -24.06
CA ARG A 66 13.38 9.11 -24.53
C ARG A 66 12.97 7.67 -24.84
N TYR A 67 11.83 7.20 -24.32
CA TYR A 67 11.07 6.08 -24.88
C TYR A 67 9.58 6.47 -24.98
N GLN A 68 9.04 6.34 -26.20
CA GLN A 68 7.66 6.62 -26.58
C GLN A 68 6.74 5.45 -26.18
N ASP A 69 5.59 5.81 -25.61
CA ASP A 69 4.53 4.90 -25.20
C ASP A 69 3.42 4.90 -26.28
N THR A 70 3.18 3.75 -26.91
CA THR A 70 2.11 3.54 -27.89
C THR A 70 1.04 2.62 -27.32
N LEU A 71 0.21 3.18 -26.44
CA LEU A 71 -1.14 2.68 -26.10
C LEU A 71 -2.06 3.90 -25.98
N ALA A 72 -2.36 4.52 -27.12
CA ALA A 72 -3.32 5.62 -27.21
C ALA A 72 -4.75 5.07 -27.14
N GLY A 73 -5.57 5.57 -26.22
CA GLY A 73 -6.98 5.17 -26.17
C GLY A 73 -7.90 6.00 -25.28
N VAL A 74 -7.48 6.42 -24.08
CA VAL A 74 -8.07 7.50 -23.27
C VAL A 74 -6.96 7.95 -22.32
N PRO A 75 -6.58 9.23 -22.25
CA PRO A 75 -5.65 9.69 -21.22
C PRO A 75 -6.31 9.44 -19.85
N GLN A 76 -5.81 8.47 -19.08
CA GLN A 76 -6.31 8.26 -17.73
C GLN A 76 -5.96 9.50 -16.89
N PRO A 77 -6.87 9.96 -16.02
CA PRO A 77 -6.61 11.13 -15.19
C PRO A 77 -5.33 10.91 -14.37
N GLY A 78 -4.42 11.87 -14.44
CA GLY A 78 -3.10 11.78 -13.82
C GLY A 78 -3.19 11.91 -12.30
N VAL A 79 -2.40 11.10 -11.60
CA VAL A 79 -2.51 10.90 -10.15
C VAL A 79 -1.36 11.60 -9.42
N MET A 80 -1.65 12.54 -8.52
CA MET A 80 -0.63 13.44 -7.96
C MET A 80 -0.65 13.52 -6.43
N ALA A 81 0.28 12.75 -5.85
CA ALA A 81 1.03 13.06 -4.64
C ALA A 81 2.52 12.95 -5.01
N ARG A 82 3.46 12.61 -4.11
CA ARG A 82 4.83 12.20 -4.51
C ARG A 82 4.80 11.37 -5.81
N TRP A 83 5.77 11.56 -6.71
CA TRP A 83 5.75 10.86 -7.99
C TRP A 83 5.67 9.36 -7.79
N ARG A 84 4.65 8.72 -8.37
CA ARG A 84 4.47 7.27 -8.28
C ARG A 84 4.10 6.71 -9.65
N PRO A 85 5.07 6.12 -10.38
CA PRO A 85 4.80 5.40 -11.63
C PRO A 85 3.72 4.33 -11.48
N ASP A 86 3.68 3.72 -10.30
CA ASP A 86 2.75 2.67 -9.86
C ASP A 86 1.33 3.16 -9.62
N LEU A 87 1.13 4.47 -9.42
CA LEU A 87 -0.19 5.09 -9.41
C LEU A 87 -0.49 5.80 -10.75
N GLN A 88 0.25 5.49 -11.82
CA GLN A 88 0.05 6.05 -13.16
C GLN A 88 0.17 7.59 -13.25
N GLY A 89 0.99 8.20 -12.37
CA GLY A 89 1.13 9.66 -12.26
C GLY A 89 2.52 10.22 -12.59
N LYS A 90 2.59 11.54 -12.86
CA LYS A 90 3.82 12.36 -12.86
C LYS A 90 3.79 13.32 -11.66
N GLN A 91 4.89 13.50 -10.93
CA GLN A 91 4.95 14.47 -9.84
C GLN A 91 5.05 15.88 -10.36
N ARG A 92 4.26 16.77 -9.76
CA ARG A 92 4.32 18.20 -10.02
C ARG A 92 4.92 18.97 -8.85
N PRO A 93 5.59 20.11 -9.08
CA PRO A 93 6.12 20.96 -8.01
C PRO A 93 5.06 21.34 -6.97
N GLU A 94 3.85 21.67 -7.40
CA GLU A 94 2.73 22.03 -6.52
C GLU A 94 2.28 20.90 -5.60
N SER A 95 2.46 19.63 -6.02
CA SER A 95 2.13 18.47 -5.18
C SER A 95 3.06 18.35 -3.97
N LEU A 96 4.31 18.85 -4.06
CA LEU A 96 5.21 18.92 -2.90
C LEU A 96 4.76 19.98 -1.91
N GLU A 97 4.35 21.16 -2.38
CA GLU A 97 3.82 22.23 -1.53
C GLU A 97 2.47 21.85 -0.92
N GLN A 98 1.63 21.15 -1.68
CA GLN A 98 0.40 20.58 -1.17
C GLN A 98 0.67 19.50 -0.13
N PHE A 99 1.60 18.58 -0.36
CA PHE A 99 1.98 17.59 0.64
C PHE A 99 2.57 18.23 1.90
N LYS A 100 3.37 19.29 1.78
CA LYS A 100 3.85 20.07 2.95
C LYS A 100 2.70 20.65 3.78
N ARG A 101 1.57 20.98 3.13
CA ARG A 101 0.35 21.49 3.78
C ARG A 101 -0.53 20.39 4.35
N ASP A 102 -0.87 19.40 3.54
CA ASP A 102 -1.81 18.32 3.86
C ASP A 102 -1.18 17.23 4.75
N GLY A 103 0.13 17.03 4.66
CA GLY A 103 0.87 16.01 5.41
C GLY A 103 0.42 14.58 5.11
N TYR A 104 0.78 13.68 6.03
CA TYR A 104 0.27 12.32 6.04
C TYR A 104 -1.09 12.26 6.73
N ILE A 105 -1.94 11.35 6.25
CA ILE A 105 -3.23 11.05 6.86
C ILE A 105 -3.08 9.84 7.77
N TYR A 106 -3.66 9.90 8.96
CA TYR A 106 -3.62 8.79 9.92
C TYR A 106 -5.03 8.29 10.20
N VAL A 107 -5.19 6.97 10.16
CA VAL A 107 -6.43 6.28 10.51
C VAL A 107 -6.11 5.24 11.58
N SER A 108 -6.95 5.16 12.60
CA SER A 108 -6.85 4.15 13.66
C SER A 108 -7.78 2.97 13.36
N THR A 109 -7.26 1.76 13.42
CA THR A 109 -7.99 0.51 13.14
C THR A 109 -7.98 -0.37 14.39
N SER A 110 -8.76 -1.45 14.42
CA SER A 110 -8.77 -2.34 15.60
C SER A 110 -7.46 -3.12 15.80
N TYR A 111 -6.65 -3.20 14.76
CA TYR A 111 -5.36 -3.92 14.75
C TYR A 111 -4.17 -2.97 14.84
N PHE A 112 -4.33 -1.75 14.33
CA PHE A 112 -3.26 -0.78 14.22
C PHE A 112 -3.67 0.56 14.81
N ASN A 113 -2.92 1.06 15.79
CA ASN A 113 -3.24 2.34 16.43
C ASN A 113 -3.14 3.49 15.41
N LYS A 114 -2.19 3.42 14.48
CA LYS A 114 -2.00 4.40 13.41
C LYS A 114 -1.65 3.71 12.10
N VAL A 115 -2.46 3.94 11.06
CA VAL A 115 -2.17 3.58 9.67
C VAL A 115 -1.92 4.87 8.90
N GLN A 116 -0.71 5.03 8.39
CA GLN A 116 -0.25 6.22 7.69
C GLN A 116 -0.54 6.10 6.19
N GLY A 117 -1.44 6.93 5.68
CA GLY A 117 -1.73 7.11 4.26
C GLY A 117 -1.40 8.51 3.77
N PHE A 118 -1.80 8.80 2.54
CA PHE A 118 -1.55 10.09 1.89
C PHE A 118 -2.67 10.44 0.91
N LYS A 119 -2.89 11.74 0.69
CA LYS A 119 -3.85 12.23 -0.31
C LYS A 119 -3.24 12.18 -1.70
N VAL A 120 -4.09 11.95 -2.68
CA VAL A 120 -3.78 11.81 -4.09
C VAL A 120 -4.84 12.54 -4.89
N ASN A 121 -4.43 13.45 -5.76
CA ASN A 121 -5.34 14.25 -6.58
C ASN A 121 -5.33 13.77 -8.04
N LEU A 122 -6.49 13.71 -8.67
CA LEU A 122 -6.70 13.38 -10.09
C LEU A 122 -6.97 14.65 -10.88
N TYR A 123 -6.39 14.78 -12.07
CA TYR A 123 -6.46 15.99 -12.89
C TYR A 123 -6.92 15.70 -14.33
N ASP A 124 -7.50 16.71 -14.95
CA ASP A 124 -8.09 16.68 -16.30
C ASP A 124 -7.08 16.62 -17.44
N ASN A 125 -5.86 17.10 -17.24
CA ASN A 125 -4.77 16.97 -18.20
C ASN A 125 -3.59 16.15 -17.64
N PRO A 126 -3.33 14.94 -18.18
CA PRO A 126 -2.22 14.11 -17.71
C PRO A 126 -0.84 14.55 -18.23
N ASP A 127 -0.78 15.47 -19.20
CA ASP A 127 0.50 15.99 -19.69
C ASP A 127 0.81 17.41 -19.19
N PRO A 128 1.62 17.56 -18.14
CA PRO A 128 2.07 18.87 -17.66
C PRO A 128 2.99 19.60 -18.66
N ARG A 129 3.43 18.95 -19.75
CA ARG A 129 4.23 19.55 -20.83
C ARG A 129 3.43 19.86 -22.08
N SER A 130 2.13 19.54 -22.10
CA SER A 130 1.22 19.89 -23.19
C SER A 130 0.94 21.39 -23.12
N GLY A 131 1.91 22.19 -23.56
CA GLY A 131 1.82 23.65 -23.61
C GLY A 131 0.94 24.17 -24.73
N TYR A 132 -0.17 23.49 -25.08
CA TYR A 132 -0.96 23.87 -26.25
C TYR A 132 -2.43 24.16 -25.94
N ARG A 133 -2.75 25.45 -25.88
CA ARG A 133 -3.77 26.11 -26.72
C ARG A 133 -3.55 27.63 -26.73
N PRO A 134 -3.56 28.31 -27.89
CA PRO A 134 -3.51 29.76 -27.95
C PRO A 134 -4.74 30.39 -27.24
N GLY A 135 -4.52 31.21 -26.22
CA GLY A 135 -5.56 32.03 -25.57
C GLY A 135 -6.13 31.51 -24.24
N SER A 136 -5.70 30.36 -23.72
CA SER A 136 -6.15 29.82 -22.44
C SER A 136 -4.98 29.63 -21.48
N THR A 137 -4.98 30.30 -20.33
CA THR A 137 -4.15 29.85 -19.19
C THR A 137 -4.67 28.48 -18.76
N PRO A 138 -3.88 27.40 -18.83
CA PRO A 138 -4.34 26.10 -18.37
C PRO A 138 -4.34 26.14 -16.84
N VAL A 139 -5.49 26.43 -16.24
CA VAL A 139 -5.72 26.09 -14.84
C VAL A 139 -6.09 24.62 -14.86
N ASP A 140 -5.12 23.74 -14.60
CA ASP A 140 -5.41 22.31 -14.43
C ASP A 140 -6.48 22.14 -13.35
N LYS A 141 -7.54 21.41 -13.65
CA LYS A 141 -8.64 21.22 -12.72
C LYS A 141 -8.45 19.92 -11.96
N ILE A 142 -8.51 20.00 -10.63
CA ILE A 142 -8.65 18.81 -9.79
C ILE A 142 -10.02 18.19 -10.10
N MET A 143 -10.01 17.01 -10.69
CA MET A 143 -11.19 16.22 -11.00
C MET A 143 -11.66 15.38 -9.81
N GLY A 144 -10.74 15.03 -8.91
CA GLY A 144 -11.06 14.28 -7.69
C GLY A 144 -9.88 14.20 -6.74
N THR A 145 -10.16 13.98 -5.46
CA THR A 145 -9.16 13.75 -4.42
C THR A 145 -9.48 12.46 -3.72
N VAL A 146 -8.47 11.63 -3.50
CA VAL A 146 -8.59 10.31 -2.87
C VAL A 146 -7.52 10.19 -1.79
N THR A 147 -7.89 9.60 -0.66
CA THR A 147 -6.94 9.19 0.36
C THR A 147 -6.54 7.74 0.13
N VAL A 148 -5.23 7.49 0.11
CA VAL A 148 -4.65 6.21 -0.30
C VAL A 148 -3.82 5.62 0.83
N PHE A 149 -4.01 4.32 1.06
CA PHE A 149 -3.25 3.49 1.98
C PHE A 149 -2.76 2.27 1.22
N LEU A 150 -1.45 2.15 1.02
CA LEU A 150 -0.85 1.06 0.24
C LEU A 150 -0.13 0.07 1.15
N GLY A 151 -0.31 -1.22 0.89
CA GLY A 151 0.43 -2.27 1.57
C GLY A 151 0.10 -2.40 3.05
N VAL A 152 -1.18 -2.33 3.45
CA VAL A 152 -1.59 -2.62 4.82
C VAL A 152 -1.59 -4.14 5.01
N PRO A 153 -0.86 -4.71 6.00
CA PRO A 153 -0.87 -6.15 6.23
C PRO A 153 -2.21 -6.58 6.84
N TYR A 154 -2.86 -7.59 6.26
CA TYR A 154 -4.09 -8.14 6.83
C TYR A 154 -3.86 -9.46 7.58
N ALA A 155 -2.72 -10.11 7.35
CA ALA A 155 -2.34 -11.37 7.96
C ALA A 155 -0.85 -11.37 8.34
N MET A 156 -0.44 -12.31 9.18
CA MET A 156 0.98 -12.61 9.41
C MET A 156 1.62 -13.18 8.14
N PRO A 157 2.92 -12.92 7.90
CA PRO A 157 3.62 -13.47 6.75
C PRO A 157 3.55 -15.00 6.73
N PRO A 158 3.18 -15.63 5.61
CA PRO A 158 3.04 -17.08 5.48
C PRO A 158 4.39 -17.77 5.20
N VAL A 159 5.46 -17.30 5.83
CA VAL A 159 6.83 -17.83 5.69
C VAL A 159 7.12 -18.93 6.70
N ASN A 160 8.10 -19.77 6.42
CA ASN A 160 8.56 -20.86 7.29
C ASN A 160 7.39 -21.77 7.72
N GLU A 161 7.06 -21.81 9.01
CA GLU A 161 5.95 -22.59 9.57
C GLU A 161 4.56 -22.10 9.11
N GLY A 162 4.46 -20.93 8.49
CA GLY A 162 3.23 -20.42 7.87
C GLY A 162 3.00 -20.92 6.45
N ARG A 163 3.99 -21.56 5.82
CA ARG A 163 3.88 -22.08 4.47
C ARG A 163 2.97 -23.30 4.45
N PHE A 164 2.10 -23.39 3.43
CA PHE A 164 1.08 -24.44 3.30
C PHE A 164 0.19 -24.57 4.54
N ARG A 165 -0.12 -23.45 5.19
CA ARG A 165 -1.06 -23.38 6.30
C ARG A 165 -2.07 -22.26 6.11
N PRO A 166 -3.24 -22.33 6.77
CA PRO A 166 -4.18 -21.22 6.82
C PRO A 166 -3.49 -19.92 7.26
N PRO A 167 -3.88 -18.76 6.71
CA PRO A 167 -3.33 -17.49 7.14
C PRO A 167 -3.64 -17.26 8.62
N ARG A 168 -2.75 -16.55 9.30
CA ARG A 168 -2.88 -16.21 10.71
C ARG A 168 -3.16 -14.73 10.84
N ARG A 169 -4.05 -14.38 11.76
CA ARG A 169 -4.40 -12.98 12.08
C ARG A 169 -3.13 -12.21 12.47
N HIS A 170 -2.97 -11.00 11.95
CA HIS A 170 -1.85 -10.13 12.32
C HIS A 170 -1.92 -9.78 13.82
N LEU A 171 -0.77 -9.73 14.52
CA LEU A 171 -0.69 -9.41 15.96
C LEU A 171 -0.94 -7.93 16.31
N GLY A 172 -1.33 -7.13 15.31
CA GLY A 172 -1.33 -5.67 15.40
C GLY A 172 0.06 -5.03 15.41
N ALA A 173 0.08 -3.72 15.33
CA ALA A 173 1.26 -2.86 15.40
C ALA A 173 0.82 -1.45 15.77
N GLN A 174 1.66 -0.65 16.42
CA GLN A 174 1.24 0.69 16.81
C GLN A 174 1.22 1.65 15.61
N LEU A 175 2.18 1.53 14.69
CA LEU A 175 2.25 2.31 13.45
C LEU A 175 2.50 1.42 12.24
N ILE A 176 1.70 1.60 11.19
CA ILE A 176 1.90 1.03 9.85
C ILE A 176 2.14 2.16 8.85
N GLN A 177 3.28 2.12 8.14
CA GLN A 177 3.55 3.02 7.02
C GLN A 177 2.90 2.51 5.72
N ALA A 178 1.64 2.85 5.50
CA ALA A 178 0.88 2.42 4.34
C ALA A 178 1.07 3.34 3.12
N VAL A 179 2.33 3.56 2.73
CA VAL A 179 2.72 4.50 1.65
C VAL A 179 3.28 3.82 0.40
N ASP A 180 3.52 2.51 0.49
CA ASP A 180 4.11 1.69 -0.56
C ASP A 180 3.33 0.38 -0.75
N PHE A 181 3.19 -0.07 -2.00
CA PHE A 181 2.61 -1.37 -2.29
C PHE A 181 3.39 -2.50 -1.61
N GLY A 182 2.65 -3.53 -1.18
CA GLY A 182 3.24 -4.80 -0.76
C GLY A 182 3.90 -5.50 -1.95
N PRO A 183 4.89 -6.38 -1.71
CA PRO A 183 5.39 -7.24 -2.78
C PRO A 183 4.27 -8.15 -3.27
N ALA A 184 4.31 -8.52 -4.55
CA ALA A 184 3.40 -9.53 -5.07
C ALA A 184 3.76 -10.93 -4.52
N CYS A 185 2.79 -11.83 -4.49
CA CYS A 185 3.05 -13.20 -4.08
C CYS A 185 3.93 -13.95 -5.10
N PRO A 186 4.63 -15.02 -4.68
CA PRO A 186 5.53 -15.74 -5.57
C PRO A 186 4.81 -16.31 -6.79
N GLN A 187 5.32 -15.96 -7.96
CA GLN A 187 4.76 -16.31 -9.27
C GLN A 187 5.89 -16.37 -10.31
N PRO A 188 5.65 -16.94 -11.51
CA PRO A 188 6.69 -17.05 -12.52
C PRO A 188 7.34 -15.70 -12.85
N VAL A 189 8.67 -15.66 -12.90
CA VAL A 189 9.47 -14.42 -13.07
C VAL A 189 9.11 -13.65 -14.35
N HIS A 190 8.62 -14.34 -15.38
CA HIS A 190 8.15 -13.69 -16.61
C HIS A 190 6.88 -12.86 -16.41
N ASN A 191 6.20 -12.90 -15.26
CA ASN A 191 5.05 -12.04 -14.95
C ASN A 191 5.45 -10.79 -14.16
N ILE A 192 6.74 -10.64 -13.84
CA ILE A 192 7.27 -9.60 -12.96
C ILE A 192 8.15 -8.64 -13.77
N GLY A 193 8.22 -7.40 -13.32
CA GLY A 193 9.05 -6.36 -13.90
C GLY A 193 8.40 -5.00 -13.77
N ALA A 194 9.22 -3.95 -13.75
CA ALA A 194 8.73 -2.57 -13.70
C ALA A 194 7.77 -2.25 -14.87
N THR A 195 8.04 -2.80 -16.05
CA THR A 195 7.19 -2.67 -17.25
C THR A 195 5.85 -3.39 -17.14
N LYS A 196 5.71 -4.32 -16.18
CA LYS A 196 4.49 -5.10 -15.91
C LYS A 196 3.73 -4.60 -14.69
N GLY A 197 4.19 -3.51 -14.06
CA GLY A 197 3.60 -2.97 -12.84
C GLY A 197 3.93 -3.75 -11.57
N ILE A 198 4.62 -4.90 -11.63
CA ILE A 198 5.01 -5.70 -10.47
C ILE A 198 6.51 -5.54 -10.21
N ARG A 199 6.86 -4.74 -9.20
CA ARG A 199 8.27 -4.39 -8.92
C ARG A 199 9.01 -5.44 -8.10
N THR A 200 8.33 -6.04 -7.12
CA THR A 200 8.91 -6.94 -6.14
C THR A 200 8.00 -8.13 -5.89
N MET A 201 8.60 -9.23 -5.47
CA MET A 201 7.93 -10.49 -5.17
C MET A 201 8.54 -11.09 -3.90
N ASP A 202 7.69 -11.57 -2.99
CA ASP A 202 8.09 -12.16 -1.72
C ASP A 202 6.98 -13.12 -1.22
N GLU A 203 7.31 -14.07 -0.34
CA GLU A 203 6.32 -14.89 0.36
C GLU A 203 5.55 -14.08 1.42
N ASP A 204 6.19 -13.07 2.02
CA ASP A 204 5.51 -12.03 2.78
C ASP A 204 4.75 -11.10 1.82
N CYS A 205 3.59 -11.54 1.34
CA CYS A 205 2.79 -10.84 0.33
C CYS A 205 1.35 -10.53 0.75
N LEU A 206 0.92 -10.90 1.98
CA LEU A 206 -0.47 -10.80 2.44
C LEU A 206 -0.85 -9.37 2.86
N TYR A 207 -0.88 -8.50 1.85
CA TYR A 207 -1.15 -7.08 1.96
C TYR A 207 -2.40 -6.68 1.16
N LEU A 208 -3.05 -5.62 1.60
CA LEU A 208 -4.14 -4.95 0.89
C LEU A 208 -3.85 -3.45 0.72
N ASN A 209 -4.54 -2.84 -0.24
CA ASN A 209 -4.49 -1.41 -0.49
C ASN A 209 -5.91 -0.85 -0.40
N ILE A 210 -6.06 0.35 0.15
CA ILE A 210 -7.35 1.01 0.36
C ILE A 210 -7.28 2.38 -0.31
N TYR A 211 -8.30 2.64 -1.13
CA TYR A 211 -8.53 3.93 -1.79
C TYR A 211 -9.89 4.43 -1.31
N THR A 212 -9.92 5.54 -0.60
CA THR A 212 -11.16 6.11 -0.05
C THR A 212 -11.33 7.57 -0.50
N PRO A 213 -12.54 8.02 -0.88
CA PRO A 213 -12.76 9.40 -1.27
C PRO A 213 -12.37 10.40 -0.17
N SER A 214 -12.66 10.06 1.09
CA SER A 214 -12.37 10.92 2.23
C SER A 214 -12.30 10.14 3.54
N THR A 215 -11.39 10.55 4.42
CA THR A 215 -11.29 10.07 5.82
C THR A 215 -11.80 11.11 6.82
N ALA A 216 -12.50 12.16 6.36
CA ALA A 216 -13.05 13.18 7.24
C ALA A 216 -14.12 12.60 8.17
N SER A 217 -14.18 13.10 9.40
CA SER A 217 -15.21 12.74 10.37
C SER A 217 -16.56 13.39 10.03
N GLY A 218 -17.65 12.83 10.55
CA GLY A 218 -18.98 13.43 10.45
C GLY A 218 -19.67 13.28 9.10
N LEU A 219 -19.25 12.33 8.25
CA LEU A 219 -19.99 12.00 7.04
C LEU A 219 -21.40 11.52 7.39
N ALA A 220 -22.40 12.07 6.70
CA ALA A 220 -23.80 11.68 6.85
C ALA A 220 -24.04 10.21 6.43
N GLN A 221 -23.26 9.72 5.46
CA GLN A 221 -23.32 8.35 4.98
C GLN A 221 -21.90 7.82 4.68
N LYS A 222 -21.64 6.58 5.08
CA LYS A 222 -20.40 5.87 4.73
C LYS A 222 -20.47 5.35 3.28
N TYR A 223 -19.31 5.25 2.64
CA TYR A 223 -19.20 4.86 1.23
C TYR A 223 -19.38 3.35 1.04
N PRO A 224 -20.06 2.88 -0.02
CA PRO A 224 -20.07 1.46 -0.35
C PRO A 224 -18.66 0.97 -0.72
N ILE A 225 -18.41 -0.32 -0.52
CA ILE A 225 -17.08 -0.91 -0.65
C ILE A 225 -17.03 -1.81 -1.88
N MET A 226 -16.02 -1.59 -2.72
CA MET A 226 -15.67 -2.45 -3.84
C MET A 226 -14.38 -3.20 -3.51
N PHE A 227 -14.50 -4.49 -3.22
CA PHE A 227 -13.39 -5.36 -2.87
C PHE A 227 -12.94 -6.14 -4.11
N TYR A 228 -11.79 -5.75 -4.63
CA TYR A 228 -11.21 -6.27 -5.86
C TYR A 228 -10.31 -7.49 -5.58
N ILE A 229 -10.62 -8.60 -6.26
CA ILE A 229 -9.81 -9.80 -6.27
C ILE A 229 -9.21 -9.95 -7.66
N HIS A 230 -7.89 -9.87 -7.77
CA HIS A 230 -7.23 -10.00 -9.07
C HIS A 230 -7.39 -11.41 -9.65
N GLY A 231 -7.48 -11.50 -10.97
CA GLY A 231 -7.43 -12.77 -11.71
C GLY A 231 -6.00 -13.31 -11.87
N GLY A 232 -5.81 -14.18 -12.87
CA GLY A 232 -4.52 -14.80 -13.19
C GLY A 232 -4.46 -16.30 -12.88
N GLU A 233 -5.55 -17.02 -13.18
CA GLU A 233 -5.65 -18.49 -13.15
C GLU A 233 -5.14 -19.14 -11.84
N PHE A 234 -5.18 -18.39 -10.73
CA PHE A 234 -4.59 -18.77 -9.44
C PHE A 234 -3.06 -18.95 -9.41
N VAL A 235 -2.34 -18.56 -10.47
CA VAL A 235 -0.88 -18.75 -10.62
C VAL A 235 -0.09 -17.46 -10.80
N LYS A 236 -0.76 -16.34 -11.14
CA LYS A 236 -0.15 -15.02 -11.36
C LYS A 236 -1.10 -13.89 -10.95
N GLY A 237 -0.59 -12.67 -10.91
CA GLY A 237 -1.35 -11.45 -10.61
C GLY A 237 -0.88 -10.72 -9.36
N ALA A 238 -1.40 -9.50 -9.16
CA ALA A 238 -1.09 -8.66 -8.01
C ALA A 238 -2.17 -7.58 -7.79
N SER A 239 -2.30 -7.12 -6.55
CA SER A 239 -3.24 -6.08 -6.13
C SER A 239 -3.01 -4.70 -6.75
N ASN A 240 -1.76 -4.42 -7.14
CA ASN A 240 -1.33 -3.12 -7.64
C ASN A 240 -1.54 -2.94 -9.16
N LEU A 241 -2.02 -3.98 -9.86
CA LEU A 241 -2.37 -3.91 -11.28
C LEU A 241 -3.70 -3.18 -11.53
N PHE A 242 -4.54 -3.04 -10.50
CA PHE A 242 -5.83 -2.37 -10.61
C PHE A 242 -5.75 -0.93 -10.06
N PRO A 243 -6.03 0.10 -10.87
CA PRO A 243 -5.96 1.50 -10.44
C PRO A 243 -7.19 1.90 -9.62
N GLY A 244 -7.29 1.40 -8.39
CA GLY A 244 -8.46 1.61 -7.51
C GLY A 244 -8.73 3.07 -7.14
N HIS A 245 -7.71 3.93 -7.20
CA HIS A 245 -7.85 5.36 -6.94
C HIS A 245 -8.74 6.08 -7.96
N VAL A 246 -8.75 5.66 -9.23
CA VAL A 246 -9.62 6.26 -10.26
C VAL A 246 -11.09 6.01 -9.90
N MET A 247 -11.41 4.76 -9.56
CA MET A 247 -12.77 4.38 -9.23
C MET A 247 -13.24 5.04 -7.92
N ALA A 248 -12.37 5.11 -6.90
CA ALA A 248 -12.68 5.82 -5.66
C ALA A 248 -12.96 7.32 -5.89
N ALA A 249 -12.21 7.96 -6.80
CA ALA A 249 -12.37 9.39 -7.09
C ALA A 249 -13.69 9.74 -7.76
N PHE A 250 -14.14 8.92 -8.72
CA PHE A 250 -15.26 9.26 -9.61
C PHE A 250 -16.60 8.69 -9.18
N TYR A 251 -16.60 7.61 -8.38
CA TYR A 251 -17.83 6.90 -8.03
C TYR A 251 -18.15 6.91 -6.54
N GLU A 252 -17.40 7.68 -5.74
CA GLU A 252 -17.62 7.81 -4.29
C GLU A 252 -17.72 6.45 -3.58
N VAL A 253 -16.80 5.54 -3.94
CA VAL A 253 -16.71 4.19 -3.37
C VAL A 253 -15.36 3.99 -2.70
N VAL A 254 -15.32 3.18 -1.64
CA VAL A 254 -14.06 2.70 -1.08
C VAL A 254 -13.63 1.49 -1.88
N VAL A 255 -12.45 1.56 -2.50
CA VAL A 255 -11.88 0.43 -3.24
C VAL A 255 -10.81 -0.24 -2.39
N VAL A 256 -10.92 -1.56 -2.25
CA VAL A 256 -9.89 -2.39 -1.61
C VAL A 256 -9.32 -3.35 -2.64
N THR A 257 -7.99 -3.39 -2.80
CA THR A 257 -7.33 -4.40 -3.63
C THR A 257 -6.45 -5.29 -2.76
N ILE A 258 -6.44 -6.60 -3.00
CA ILE A 258 -5.74 -7.58 -2.14
C ILE A 258 -4.75 -8.43 -2.92
N ASN A 259 -3.66 -8.81 -2.27
CA ASN A 259 -2.83 -9.93 -2.68
C ASN A 259 -3.31 -11.20 -1.97
N TYR A 260 -3.18 -12.37 -2.59
CA TYR A 260 -3.41 -13.68 -1.99
C TYR A 260 -2.39 -14.69 -2.55
N ARG A 261 -2.06 -15.76 -1.81
CA ARG A 261 -1.05 -16.73 -2.28
C ARG A 261 -1.47 -17.40 -3.59
N LEU A 262 -0.47 -17.63 -4.46
CA LEU A 262 -0.64 -18.15 -5.82
C LEU A 262 0.12 -19.47 -6.01
N GLY A 263 -0.20 -20.19 -7.08
CA GLY A 263 0.43 -21.44 -7.48
C GLY A 263 0.41 -22.48 -6.37
N ALA A 264 1.50 -23.25 -6.27
CA ALA A 264 1.63 -24.27 -5.24
C ALA A 264 1.52 -23.69 -3.82
N LEU A 265 2.07 -22.50 -3.57
CA LEU A 265 2.02 -21.87 -2.24
C LEU A 265 0.59 -21.53 -1.79
N GLY A 266 -0.30 -21.23 -2.73
CA GLY A 266 -1.71 -20.94 -2.46
C GLY A 266 -2.63 -22.16 -2.53
N PHE A 267 -2.31 -23.16 -3.35
CA PHE A 267 -3.30 -24.16 -3.77
C PHE A 267 -2.80 -25.62 -3.75
N LEU A 268 -1.59 -25.89 -3.26
CA LEU A 268 -1.14 -27.27 -3.07
C LEU A 268 -2.07 -28.01 -2.10
N SER A 269 -2.62 -29.14 -2.55
CA SER A 269 -3.44 -30.03 -1.74
C SER A 269 -2.93 -31.47 -1.88
N THR A 270 -2.81 -32.17 -0.76
CA THR A 270 -2.57 -33.62 -0.71
C THR A 270 -3.87 -34.41 -0.67
N GLY A 271 -5.02 -33.73 -0.51
CA GLY A 271 -6.32 -34.37 -0.35
C GLY A 271 -6.57 -34.94 1.06
N ASP A 272 -5.68 -34.66 2.01
CA ASP A 272 -5.77 -35.08 3.42
C ASP A 272 -5.63 -33.88 4.36
N ALA A 273 -5.55 -34.16 5.67
CA ALA A 273 -5.46 -33.13 6.70
C ALA A 273 -4.09 -32.44 6.78
N ASP A 274 -3.03 -33.03 6.22
CA ASP A 274 -1.67 -32.49 6.30
C ASP A 274 -1.49 -31.29 5.35
N SER A 275 -2.14 -31.33 4.19
CA SER A 275 -2.27 -30.16 3.31
C SER A 275 -3.64 -30.13 2.62
N PRO A 276 -4.68 -29.60 3.29
CA PRO A 276 -6.03 -29.53 2.72
C PRO A 276 -6.11 -28.61 1.49
N GLY A 277 -5.16 -27.69 1.33
CA GLY A 277 -5.11 -26.73 0.22
C GLY A 277 -6.01 -25.52 0.42
N ASN A 278 -6.36 -24.84 -0.68
CA ASN A 278 -7.17 -23.61 -0.69
C ASN A 278 -6.62 -22.47 0.18
N TYR A 279 -5.32 -22.45 0.47
CA TYR A 279 -4.69 -21.39 1.27
C TYR A 279 -4.92 -20.00 0.68
N GLY A 280 -4.86 -19.87 -0.66
CA GLY A 280 -5.16 -18.61 -1.35
C GLY A 280 -6.61 -18.14 -1.16
N ILE A 281 -7.59 -19.05 -1.11
CA ILE A 281 -8.99 -18.68 -0.81
C ILE A 281 -9.13 -18.27 0.66
N LEU A 282 -8.43 -18.96 1.57
CA LEU A 282 -8.41 -18.59 2.99
C LEU A 282 -7.74 -17.23 3.22
N ASP A 283 -6.73 -16.87 2.43
CA ASP A 283 -6.11 -15.54 2.43
C ASP A 283 -7.12 -14.46 2.06
N GLN A 284 -7.88 -14.67 0.98
CA GLN A 284 -8.93 -13.75 0.56
C GLN A 284 -10.03 -13.62 1.63
N ALA A 285 -10.43 -14.72 2.27
CA ALA A 285 -11.39 -14.70 3.37
C ALA A 285 -10.86 -13.92 4.58
N MET A 286 -9.57 -14.06 4.92
CA MET A 286 -8.94 -13.28 5.99
C MET A 286 -8.86 -11.79 5.64
N ALA A 287 -8.55 -11.44 4.40
CA ALA A 287 -8.55 -10.06 3.94
C ALA A 287 -9.96 -9.45 3.99
N LEU A 288 -10.99 -10.21 3.59
CA LEU A 288 -12.39 -9.78 3.67
C LEU A 288 -12.83 -9.57 5.13
N GLN A 289 -12.45 -10.47 6.05
CA GLN A 289 -12.70 -10.28 7.48
C GLN A 289 -12.01 -9.02 7.99
N TRP A 290 -10.74 -8.79 7.63
CA TRP A 290 -10.02 -7.59 8.01
C TRP A 290 -10.73 -6.33 7.52
N VAL A 291 -11.23 -6.32 6.28
CA VAL A 291 -12.01 -5.21 5.74
C VAL A 291 -13.29 -5.02 6.55
N TYR A 292 -14.07 -6.08 6.77
CA TYR A 292 -15.30 -5.99 7.56
C TYR A 292 -15.08 -5.42 8.98
N ASP A 293 -13.96 -5.77 9.62
CA ASP A 293 -13.60 -5.30 10.95
C ASP A 293 -13.16 -3.82 10.99
N ASN A 294 -12.51 -3.31 9.93
CA ASN A 294 -11.73 -2.06 9.99
C ASN A 294 -12.18 -0.97 9.02
N ILE A 295 -12.94 -1.30 7.97
CA ILE A 295 -13.16 -0.40 6.83
C ILE A 295 -13.92 0.88 7.20
N GLU A 296 -14.66 0.86 8.30
CA GLU A 296 -15.36 2.03 8.81
C GLU A 296 -14.41 3.16 9.22
N ALA A 297 -13.19 2.82 9.66
CA ALA A 297 -12.16 3.81 9.96
C ALA A 297 -11.70 4.56 8.70
N PHE A 298 -11.92 3.97 7.52
CA PHE A 298 -11.69 4.56 6.20
C PHE A 298 -12.97 5.11 5.57
N ASN A 299 -14.02 5.31 6.38
CA ASN A 299 -15.35 5.76 5.97
C ASN A 299 -16.09 4.80 5.02
N GLY A 300 -15.73 3.52 4.99
CA GLY A 300 -16.50 2.49 4.27
C GLY A 300 -17.67 1.96 5.08
N ASP A 301 -18.76 1.63 4.40
CA ASP A 301 -19.96 1.01 4.96
C ASP A 301 -19.79 -0.51 4.94
N ARG A 302 -19.49 -1.10 6.11
CA ARG A 302 -19.21 -2.55 6.25
C ARG A 302 -20.39 -3.44 5.81
N ASP A 303 -21.60 -2.88 5.78
CA ASP A 303 -22.83 -3.59 5.38
C ASP A 303 -23.10 -3.46 3.86
N LYS A 304 -22.19 -2.85 3.10
CA LYS A 304 -22.28 -2.69 1.65
C LYS A 304 -20.99 -3.10 0.94
N ILE A 305 -20.54 -4.34 1.18
CA ILE A 305 -19.37 -4.90 0.51
C ILE A 305 -19.79 -5.62 -0.78
N THR A 306 -19.20 -5.18 -1.89
CA THR A 306 -19.32 -5.81 -3.22
C THR A 306 -17.99 -6.42 -3.60
N LEU A 307 -17.95 -7.74 -3.78
CA LEU A 307 -16.78 -8.42 -4.32
C LEU A 307 -16.78 -8.32 -5.85
N PHE A 308 -15.62 -8.07 -6.46
CA PHE A 308 -15.50 -8.07 -7.92
C PHE A 308 -14.11 -8.47 -8.39
N GLY A 309 -14.02 -8.97 -9.62
CA GLY A 309 -12.74 -9.29 -10.24
C GLY A 309 -12.89 -10.12 -11.52
N PRO A 310 -11.83 -10.20 -12.33
CA PRO A 310 -11.82 -10.99 -13.57
C PRO A 310 -11.38 -12.45 -13.35
N GLY A 311 -11.96 -13.39 -14.10
CA GLY A 311 -11.51 -14.78 -14.20
C GLY A 311 -11.42 -15.50 -12.86
N ALA A 312 -10.20 -15.84 -12.41
CA ALA A 312 -9.97 -16.45 -11.10
C ALA A 312 -10.48 -15.58 -9.94
N GLY A 313 -10.47 -14.25 -10.09
CA GLY A 313 -11.05 -13.31 -9.13
C GLY A 313 -12.57 -13.39 -9.09
N ALA A 314 -13.22 -13.56 -10.24
CA ALA A 314 -14.67 -13.79 -10.33
C ALA A 314 -15.08 -15.09 -9.64
N ALA A 315 -14.34 -16.17 -9.91
CA ALA A 315 -14.55 -17.47 -9.26
C ALA A 315 -14.38 -17.37 -7.73
N SER A 316 -13.32 -16.68 -7.29
CA SER A 316 -13.06 -16.39 -5.87
C SER A 316 -14.20 -15.61 -5.22
N ALA A 317 -14.69 -14.55 -5.88
CA ALA A 317 -15.81 -13.74 -5.38
C ALA A 317 -17.08 -14.58 -5.20
N GLY A 318 -17.40 -15.45 -6.17
CA GLY A 318 -18.51 -16.38 -6.07
C GLY A 318 -18.34 -17.37 -4.90
N LEU A 319 -17.16 -17.95 -4.72
CA LEU A 319 -16.86 -18.87 -3.61
C LEU A 319 -17.02 -18.18 -2.25
N LEU A 320 -16.51 -16.95 -2.09
CA LEU A 320 -16.62 -16.20 -0.84
C LEU A 320 -18.06 -15.78 -0.53
N MET A 321 -18.89 -15.52 -1.54
CA MET A 321 -20.30 -15.20 -1.34
C MET A 321 -21.09 -16.39 -0.76
N VAL A 322 -20.77 -17.62 -1.15
CA VAL A 322 -21.50 -18.83 -0.69
C VAL A 322 -20.86 -19.49 0.53
N ALA A 323 -19.57 -19.25 0.79
CA ALA A 323 -18.86 -19.90 1.88
C ALA A 323 -19.44 -19.49 3.26
N PRO A 324 -19.70 -20.45 4.18
CA PRO A 324 -20.32 -20.16 5.48
C PRO A 324 -19.57 -19.11 6.32
N ARG A 325 -18.24 -19.04 6.19
CA ARG A 325 -17.38 -18.12 6.94
C ARG A 325 -17.46 -16.67 6.46
N THR A 326 -17.89 -16.43 5.22
CA THR A 326 -17.79 -15.11 4.58
C THR A 326 -19.10 -14.61 4.00
N ARG A 327 -20.09 -15.48 3.78
CA ARG A 327 -21.40 -15.13 3.20
C ARG A 327 -22.12 -13.97 3.89
N GLN A 328 -21.89 -13.78 5.19
CA GLN A 328 -22.51 -12.71 5.96
C GLN A 328 -21.87 -11.33 5.72
N PHE A 329 -20.65 -11.30 5.17
CA PHE A 329 -19.93 -10.05 4.86
C PHE A 329 -20.18 -9.57 3.43
N VAL A 330 -20.72 -10.41 2.55
CA VAL A 330 -20.81 -10.13 1.10
C VAL A 330 -22.24 -9.81 0.72
N ASN A 331 -22.47 -8.61 0.20
CA ASN A 331 -23.81 -8.19 -0.26
C ASN A 331 -24.01 -8.46 -1.75
N LYS A 332 -22.98 -8.24 -2.56
CA LYS A 332 -23.05 -8.30 -4.02
C LYS A 332 -21.77 -8.88 -4.60
N VAL A 333 -21.88 -9.47 -5.78
CA VAL A 333 -20.76 -9.97 -6.57
C VAL A 333 -20.87 -9.45 -8.00
N ILE A 334 -19.76 -8.98 -8.56
CA ILE A 334 -19.61 -8.71 -10.00
C ILE A 334 -18.52 -9.66 -10.53
N ALA A 335 -18.94 -10.70 -11.22
CA ALA A 335 -18.08 -11.72 -11.81
C ALA A 335 -17.79 -11.37 -13.28
N GLN A 336 -16.51 -11.15 -13.61
CA GLN A 336 -16.06 -10.73 -14.95
C GLN A 336 -15.23 -11.78 -15.68
#